data_AF-A0A7X9A4W2-F1
#
_entry.id   AF-A0A7X9A4W2-F1
#
_cell.length_a   1.000
_cell.length_b   1.000
_cell.length_c   1.000
_cell.angle_alpha   90.00
_cell.angle_beta   90.00
_cell.angle_gamma   90.00
#
_symmetry.space_group_name_H-M   'P 1'
#
loop_
_entity.id
_entity.type
_entity.pdbx_description
1 polymer ?
#
loop_
_entity_poly.entity_id
_entity_poly.type
_entity_poly.pdbx_seq_one_letter_code
_entity_poly.pdbx_strand_id
1 'polypeptide(L)'
;MKKLEKYCSGCGIKLQNENEQKPGFVSNLNHELCLSCFKLKHYNISTTEVLKTHFPKIPNGASIVYLVSILHLNTLYKYDLTKFYPNSKIIVLINFIDLLPKTVNFDLWVKKIKRNNILEVMPISALKGTYVDLFLETLDYYNLGDTYFIGLQNSGKSTLLNSIASKLNIDVDILTSTKPGLTLANIKIPYKENYLIDTPGVYEKGFISDYLSYQEYKNI
;
A
#
# COMPACT_ATOMS: atom_id res chain seq x y z
N MET A 1 -27.99 12.94 -29.57
CA MET A 1 -27.32 13.67 -28.47
C MET A 1 -26.38 12.69 -27.76
N LYS A 2 -25.05 12.93 -27.74
CA LYS A 2 -24.10 12.09 -27.01
C LYS A 2 -24.42 12.22 -25.51
N LYS A 3 -24.88 11.13 -24.88
CA LYS A 3 -25.08 11.07 -23.42
C LYS A 3 -23.70 11.34 -22.79
N LEU A 4 -23.56 12.43 -22.03
CA LEU A 4 -22.30 12.71 -21.31
C LEU A 4 -22.03 11.53 -20.38
N GLU A 5 -20.95 10.80 -20.65
CA GLU A 5 -20.52 9.71 -19.77
C GLU A 5 -19.92 10.32 -18.51
N LYS A 6 -20.55 10.06 -17.36
CA LYS A 6 -20.09 10.56 -16.07
C LYS A 6 -19.29 9.48 -15.37
N TYR A 7 -18.20 9.86 -14.72
CA TYR A 7 -17.26 8.97 -14.07
C TYR A 7 -17.21 9.26 -12.57
N CYS A 8 -17.02 8.22 -11.76
CA CYS A 8 -16.89 8.31 -10.31
C CYS A 8 -15.62 9.10 -9.95
N SER A 9 -15.75 10.16 -9.14
CA SER A 9 -14.60 10.94 -8.69
C SER A 9 -13.66 10.16 -7.75
N GLY A 10 -14.13 9.07 -7.13
CA GLY A 10 -13.34 8.22 -6.23
C GLY A 10 -12.52 7.14 -6.92
N CYS A 11 -13.13 6.33 -7.81
CA CYS A 11 -12.47 5.18 -8.45
C CYS A 11 -12.33 5.29 -9.97
N GLY A 12 -12.82 6.38 -10.59
CA GLY A 12 -12.71 6.61 -12.03
C GLY A 12 -13.59 5.69 -12.89
N ILE A 13 -14.46 4.86 -12.31
CA ILE A 13 -15.35 3.99 -13.08
C ILE A 13 -16.54 4.77 -13.66
N LYS A 14 -17.06 4.34 -14.81
CA LYS A 14 -18.29 4.90 -15.40
C LYS A 14 -19.46 4.73 -14.44
N LEU A 15 -20.18 5.82 -14.17
CA LEU A 15 -21.36 5.83 -13.33
C LEU A 15 -22.55 5.23 -14.08
N GLN A 16 -23.32 4.43 -13.36
CA GLN A 16 -24.55 3.80 -13.85
C GLN A 16 -25.59 3.75 -12.72
N ASN A 17 -26.86 3.79 -13.06
CA ASN A 17 -27.97 3.68 -12.11
C ASN A 17 -28.95 2.56 -12.48
N GLU A 18 -28.48 1.58 -13.25
CA GLU A 18 -29.28 0.48 -13.81
C GLU A 18 -29.24 -0.77 -12.92
N ASN A 19 -28.11 -1.05 -12.26
CA ASN A 19 -27.94 -2.26 -11.46
C ASN A 19 -27.10 -1.99 -10.21
N GLU A 20 -27.71 -2.11 -9.04
CA GLU A 20 -27.05 -1.87 -7.75
C GLU A 20 -25.84 -2.77 -7.46
N GLN A 21 -25.85 -3.99 -8.01
CA GLN A 21 -24.78 -4.96 -7.81
C GLN A 21 -23.59 -4.75 -8.75
N LYS A 22 -23.71 -3.92 -9.79
CA LYS A 22 -22.62 -3.68 -10.74
C LYS A 22 -21.72 -2.52 -10.30
N PRO A 23 -20.40 -2.60 -10.55
CA PRO A 23 -19.48 -1.50 -10.32
C PRO A 23 -19.96 -0.19 -10.95
N GLY A 24 -19.72 0.93 -10.26
CA GLY A 24 -20.16 2.25 -10.72
C GLY A 24 -21.61 2.61 -10.40
N PHE A 25 -22.33 1.79 -9.63
CA PHE A 25 -23.71 2.11 -9.27
C PHE A 25 -23.84 3.41 -8.47
N VAL A 26 -24.86 4.21 -8.80
CA VAL A 26 -25.35 5.37 -8.04
C VAL A 26 -26.87 5.37 -8.02
N SER A 27 -27.47 5.76 -6.90
CA SER A 27 -28.93 5.97 -6.80
C SER A 27 -29.41 7.07 -7.75
N ASN A 28 -28.55 8.06 -8.03
CA ASN A 28 -28.79 9.15 -8.95
C ASN A 28 -27.49 9.52 -9.68
N LEU A 29 -27.56 9.69 -11.01
CA LEU A 29 -26.41 10.09 -11.85
C LEU A 29 -25.86 11.48 -11.50
N ASN A 30 -26.55 12.27 -10.69
CA ASN A 30 -26.04 13.53 -10.17
C ASN A 30 -24.94 13.35 -9.12
N HIS A 31 -24.85 12.19 -8.46
CA HIS A 31 -23.79 11.92 -7.49
C HIS A 31 -22.40 11.82 -8.14
N GLU A 32 -21.39 12.26 -7.40
CA GLU A 32 -19.99 12.22 -7.85
C GLU A 32 -19.30 10.90 -7.50
N LEU A 33 -19.72 10.23 -6.42
CA LEU A 33 -19.16 8.97 -5.96
C LEU A 33 -20.12 7.82 -6.24
N CYS A 34 -19.61 6.71 -6.77
CA CYS A 34 -20.36 5.45 -6.81
C CYS A 34 -20.61 4.93 -5.39
N LEU A 35 -21.64 4.10 -5.22
CA LEU A 35 -22.07 3.53 -3.94
C LEU A 35 -20.90 2.89 -3.17
N SER A 36 -19.98 2.24 -3.88
CA SER A 36 -18.78 1.66 -3.26
C SER A 36 -17.80 2.71 -2.74
N CYS A 37 -17.51 3.76 -3.51
CA CYS A 37 -16.65 4.85 -3.04
C CYS A 37 -17.32 5.66 -1.92
N PHE A 38 -18.63 5.84 -1.98
CA PHE A 38 -19.40 6.49 -0.93
C PHE A 38 -19.33 5.68 0.38
N LYS A 39 -19.57 4.38 0.32
CA LYS A 39 -19.48 3.50 1.50
C LYS A 39 -18.07 3.40 2.06
N LEU A 40 -17.06 3.37 1.20
CA LEU A 40 -15.67 3.41 1.63
C LEU A 40 -15.34 4.74 2.34
N LYS A 41 -15.80 5.89 1.79
CA LYS A 41 -15.53 7.22 2.34
C LYS A 41 -16.22 7.47 3.69
N HIS A 42 -17.46 7.02 3.85
CA HIS A 42 -18.28 7.36 5.02
C HIS A 42 -18.35 6.27 6.09
N TYR A 43 -18.16 5.00 5.69
CA TYR A 43 -18.34 3.86 6.59
C TYR A 43 -17.12 2.94 6.62
N ASN A 44 -16.04 3.23 5.87
CA ASN A 44 -14.90 2.32 5.65
C ASN A 44 -15.31 0.92 5.13
N ILE A 45 -16.48 0.80 4.48
CA ILE A 45 -16.97 -0.48 3.94
C ILE A 45 -16.59 -0.59 2.46
N SER A 46 -15.76 -1.58 2.12
CA SER A 46 -15.43 -1.93 0.73
C SER A 46 -16.51 -2.85 0.13
N THR A 47 -17.41 -2.30 -0.69
CA THR A 47 -18.56 -3.06 -1.25
C THR A 47 -18.36 -3.59 -2.66
N THR A 48 -17.16 -3.98 -3.04
CA THR A 48 -16.97 -4.70 -4.30
C THR A 48 -16.74 -6.18 -4.04
N GLU A 49 -17.39 -7.01 -4.85
CA GLU A 49 -16.95 -8.37 -5.18
C GLU A 49 -15.57 -8.32 -5.88
N VAL A 50 -14.57 -7.79 -5.19
CA VAL A 50 -13.17 -7.99 -5.57
C VAL A 50 -12.77 -9.32 -4.95
N LEU A 51 -13.19 -10.40 -5.62
CA LEU A 51 -12.71 -11.76 -5.35
C LEU A 51 -11.22 -11.93 -5.73
N LYS A 52 -10.56 -10.88 -6.23
CA LYS A 52 -9.15 -10.90 -6.63
C LYS A 52 -8.41 -9.71 -6.04
N THR A 53 -7.52 -9.97 -5.09
CA THR A 53 -6.55 -9.00 -4.57
C THR A 53 -5.94 -8.18 -5.72
N HIS A 54 -6.18 -6.87 -5.73
CA HIS A 54 -5.69 -5.98 -6.78
C HIS A 54 -4.43 -5.27 -6.32
N PHE A 55 -3.30 -5.69 -6.87
CA PHE A 55 -2.02 -5.03 -6.71
C PHE A 55 -1.94 -3.74 -7.55
N PRO A 56 -1.31 -2.66 -7.07
CA PRO A 56 -1.22 -1.37 -7.77
C PRO A 56 -0.42 -1.50 -9.06
N LYS A 57 -0.82 -0.78 -10.12
CA LYS A 57 -0.03 -0.74 -11.36
C LYS A 57 1.17 0.19 -11.19
N ILE A 58 2.35 -0.30 -11.55
CA ILE A 58 3.62 0.45 -11.53
C ILE A 58 4.33 0.28 -12.88
N PRO A 59 5.33 1.12 -13.22
CA PRO A 59 6.14 0.93 -14.42
C PRO A 59 6.87 -0.44 -14.44
N ASN A 60 7.00 -1.03 -15.62
CA ASN A 60 7.70 -2.31 -15.78
C ASN A 60 9.17 -2.18 -15.36
N GLY A 61 9.67 -3.15 -14.59
CA GLY A 61 11.05 -3.15 -14.08
C GLY A 61 11.35 -2.12 -12.98
N ALA A 62 10.34 -1.42 -12.47
CA ALA A 62 10.52 -0.50 -11.34
C ALA A 62 10.99 -1.23 -10.07
N SER A 63 11.69 -0.51 -9.20
CA SER A 63 12.10 -1.03 -7.89
C SER A 63 10.91 -1.07 -6.95
N ILE A 64 10.82 -2.12 -6.14
CA ILE A 64 9.70 -2.35 -5.22
C ILE A 64 10.23 -2.53 -3.81
N VAL A 65 9.61 -1.82 -2.89
CA VAL A 65 9.68 -2.12 -1.46
C VAL A 65 8.36 -2.75 -1.06
N TYR A 66 8.36 -4.06 -0.81
CA TYR A 66 7.19 -4.79 -0.36
C TYR A 66 7.12 -4.82 1.16
N LEU A 67 6.23 -4.01 1.73
CA LEU A 67 6.06 -3.86 3.18
C LEU A 67 4.97 -4.81 3.69
N VAL A 68 5.38 -5.73 4.55
CA VAL A 68 4.53 -6.77 5.16
C VAL A 68 4.56 -6.62 6.67
N SER A 69 3.38 -6.60 7.31
CA SER A 69 3.28 -6.63 8.77
C SER A 69 3.58 -8.04 9.31
N ILE A 70 4.20 -8.14 10.50
CA ILE A 70 4.36 -9.43 11.20
C ILE A 70 3.02 -10.18 11.40
N LEU A 71 1.89 -9.46 11.47
CA LEU A 71 0.55 -10.04 11.64
C LEU A 71 0.03 -10.70 10.35
N HIS A 72 0.67 -10.43 9.21
CA HIS A 72 0.25 -10.86 7.89
C HIS A 72 1.35 -11.60 7.13
N LEU A 73 2.32 -12.22 7.82
CA LEU A 73 3.45 -12.93 7.19
C LEU A 73 3.00 -14.08 6.28
N ASN A 74 1.86 -14.70 6.57
CA ASN A 74 1.26 -15.74 5.72
C ASN A 74 1.01 -15.24 4.28
N THR A 75 0.84 -13.93 4.09
CA THR A 75 0.58 -13.32 2.78
C THR A 75 1.77 -13.38 1.83
N LEU A 76 3.00 -13.50 2.33
CA LEU A 76 4.22 -13.73 1.54
C LEU A 76 4.21 -15.07 0.78
N TYR A 77 3.45 -16.04 1.29
CA TYR A 77 3.27 -17.33 0.62
C TYR A 77 2.02 -17.34 -0.27
N LYS A 78 1.01 -16.53 0.07
CA LYS A 78 -0.21 -16.38 -0.72
C LYS A 78 0.04 -15.61 -2.02
N TYR A 79 0.82 -14.53 -1.98
CA TYR A 79 1.08 -13.68 -3.13
C TYR A 79 2.52 -13.82 -3.61
N ASP A 80 2.65 -14.27 -4.85
CA ASP A 80 3.92 -14.23 -5.55
C ASP A 80 4.04 -12.91 -6.33
N LEU A 81 4.71 -11.91 -5.74
CA LEU A 81 4.88 -10.59 -6.36
C LEU A 81 5.54 -10.66 -7.74
N THR A 82 6.33 -11.68 -8.04
CA THR A 82 6.98 -11.80 -9.35
C THR A 82 6.00 -11.99 -10.50
N LYS A 83 4.85 -12.60 -10.21
CA LYS A 83 3.76 -12.77 -11.18
C LYS A 83 3.07 -11.44 -11.50
N PHE A 84 3.06 -10.52 -10.54
CA PHE A 84 2.45 -9.19 -10.70
C PHE A 84 3.44 -8.18 -11.29
N TYR A 85 4.72 -8.29 -10.93
CA TYR A 85 5.78 -7.37 -11.31
C TYR A 85 7.00 -8.13 -11.85
N PRO A 86 6.89 -8.68 -13.05
CA PRO A 86 8.02 -9.35 -13.67
C PRO A 86 9.17 -8.34 -13.87
N ASN A 87 10.40 -8.78 -13.63
CA ASN A 87 11.64 -7.99 -13.78
C ASN A 87 11.87 -6.87 -12.74
N SER A 88 10.97 -6.70 -11.77
CA SER A 88 11.19 -5.75 -10.68
C SER A 88 12.22 -6.25 -9.68
N LYS A 89 13.07 -5.32 -9.22
CA LYS A 89 13.96 -5.50 -8.07
C LYS A 89 13.15 -5.34 -6.79
N ILE A 90 13.09 -6.37 -5.93
CA ILE A 90 12.21 -6.37 -4.75
C ILE A 90 13.04 -6.41 -3.47
N ILE A 91 12.79 -5.47 -2.56
CA ILE A 91 13.18 -5.54 -1.14
C ILE A 91 11.91 -5.82 -0.33
N VAL A 92 11.96 -6.80 0.56
CA VAL A 92 10.87 -7.11 1.50
C VAL A 92 11.20 -6.52 2.86
N LEU A 93 10.29 -5.72 3.37
CA LEU A 93 10.37 -5.16 4.72
C LEU A 93 9.32 -5.83 5.60
N ILE A 94 9.76 -6.39 6.73
CA ILE A 94 8.88 -6.96 7.74
C ILE A 94 8.69 -5.94 8.85
N ASN A 95 7.51 -5.31 8.88
CA ASN A 95 7.19 -4.19 9.76
C ASN A 95 6.54 -4.63 11.08
N PHE A 96 6.56 -3.73 12.07
CA PHE A 96 6.06 -3.91 13.44
C PHE A 96 6.87 -4.92 14.26
N ILE A 97 8.17 -5.01 14.01
CA ILE A 97 9.06 -5.89 14.79
C ILE A 97 9.15 -5.52 16.27
N ASP A 98 8.79 -4.28 16.63
CA ASP A 98 8.76 -3.82 18.01
C ASP A 98 7.71 -4.54 18.86
N LEU A 99 6.76 -5.24 18.22
CA LEU A 99 5.80 -6.12 18.88
C LEU A 99 6.36 -7.53 19.14
N LEU A 100 7.52 -7.88 18.56
CA LEU A 100 8.12 -9.20 18.73
C LEU A 100 8.98 -9.26 20.00
N PRO A 101 9.01 -10.41 20.69
CA PRO A 101 10.00 -10.66 21.73
C PRO A 101 11.42 -10.53 21.18
N LYS A 102 12.34 -10.00 22.00
CA LYS A 102 13.78 -9.86 21.63
C LYS A 102 14.47 -11.21 21.32
N THR A 103 13.85 -12.32 21.71
CA THR A 103 14.36 -13.69 21.46
C THR A 103 14.06 -14.20 20.06
N VAL A 104 13.26 -13.49 19.26
CA VAL A 104 12.94 -13.90 17.88
C VAL A 104 14.20 -13.82 17.01
N ASN A 105 14.56 -14.96 16.40
CA ASN A 105 15.65 -15.04 15.44
C ASN A 105 15.14 -14.71 14.02
N PHE A 106 15.43 -13.50 13.56
CA PHE A 106 15.00 -13.02 12.25
C PHE A 106 15.73 -13.70 11.08
N ASP A 107 16.96 -14.20 11.26
CA ASP A 107 17.72 -14.87 10.19
C ASP A 107 16.99 -16.13 9.68
N LEU A 108 16.26 -16.81 10.56
CA LEU A 108 15.43 -17.95 10.17
C LEU A 108 14.28 -17.53 9.25
N TRP A 109 13.74 -16.33 9.44
CA TRP A 109 12.67 -15.79 8.60
C TRP A 109 13.22 -15.32 7.26
N VAL A 110 14.36 -14.62 7.27
CA VAL A 110 15.09 -14.24 6.05
C VAL A 110 15.35 -15.46 5.18
N LYS A 111 15.91 -16.53 5.74
CA LYS A 111 16.19 -17.78 5.00
C LYS A 111 14.95 -18.40 4.35
N LYS A 112 13.77 -18.29 4.98
CA LYS A 112 12.52 -18.85 4.45
C LYS A 112 11.86 -17.94 3.40
N ILE A 113 12.05 -16.62 3.52
CA ILE A 113 11.39 -15.62 2.67
C ILE A 113 12.23 -15.29 1.45
N LYS A 114 13.55 -15.25 1.59
CA LYS A 114 14.50 -14.90 0.53
C LYS A 114 14.36 -15.91 -0.63
N ARG A 115 14.18 -15.38 -1.83
CA ARG A 115 14.10 -16.10 -3.11
C ARG A 115 14.99 -15.39 -4.13
N ASN A 116 15.30 -16.03 -5.25
CA ASN A 116 16.25 -15.51 -6.26
C ASN A 116 15.93 -14.09 -6.76
N ASN A 117 14.66 -13.71 -6.75
CA ASN A 117 14.14 -12.42 -7.24
C ASN A 117 13.98 -11.36 -6.12
N ILE A 118 14.33 -11.69 -4.88
CA ILE A 118 14.25 -10.78 -3.73
C ILE A 118 15.67 -10.35 -3.38
N LEU A 119 15.96 -9.07 -3.55
CA LEU A 119 17.26 -8.47 -3.25
C LEU A 119 17.55 -8.45 -1.77
N GLU A 120 16.58 -8.11 -0.93
CA GLU A 120 16.75 -8.11 0.53
C GLU A 120 15.48 -8.44 1.29
N VAL A 121 15.64 -9.07 2.47
CA VAL A 121 14.57 -9.22 3.45
C VAL A 121 15.07 -8.68 4.78
N MET A 122 14.44 -7.64 5.32
CA MET A 122 14.93 -7.02 6.56
C MET A 122 13.79 -6.64 7.52
N PRO A 123 14.08 -6.64 8.84
CA PRO A 123 13.13 -6.22 9.85
C PRO A 123 13.06 -4.69 9.92
N ILE A 124 11.89 -4.14 10.22
CA ILE A 124 11.74 -2.69 10.46
C ILE A 124 10.67 -2.40 11.51
N SER A 125 10.86 -1.33 12.28
CA SER A 125 9.76 -0.69 13.01
C SER A 125 9.59 0.71 12.48
N ALA A 126 8.63 0.89 11.57
CA ALA A 126 8.30 2.20 11.01
C ALA A 126 7.88 3.21 12.10
N LEU A 127 7.21 2.73 13.14
CA LEU A 127 6.72 3.57 14.23
C LEU A 127 7.85 4.03 15.16
N LYS A 128 8.82 3.14 15.46
CA LYS A 128 9.94 3.45 16.35
C LYS A 128 11.17 3.99 15.61
N GLY A 129 11.16 4.00 14.28
CA GLY A 129 12.31 4.33 13.44
C GLY A 129 13.40 3.25 13.43
N THR A 130 13.18 2.10 14.07
CA THR A 130 14.19 1.03 14.17
C THR A 130 14.49 0.44 12.79
N TYR A 131 15.76 0.38 12.42
CA TYR A 131 16.29 -0.06 11.13
C TYR A 131 15.91 0.78 9.90
N VAL A 132 15.29 1.96 10.08
CA VAL A 132 15.00 2.87 8.95
C VAL A 132 16.30 3.33 8.28
N ASP A 133 17.36 3.57 9.06
CA ASP A 133 18.66 4.03 8.54
C ASP A 133 19.35 2.97 7.70
N LEU A 134 19.42 1.76 8.26
CA LEU A 134 19.91 0.59 7.56
C LEU A 134 19.11 0.31 6.28
N PHE A 135 17.80 0.58 6.29
CA PHE A 135 16.97 0.43 5.10
C PHE A 135 17.35 1.44 4.02
N LEU A 136 17.56 2.71 4.37
CA LEU A 136 18.02 3.72 3.42
C LEU A 136 19.41 3.37 2.86
N GLU A 137 20.34 2.91 3.71
CA GLU A 137 21.64 2.38 3.26
C GLU A 137 21.49 1.18 2.32
N THR A 138 20.49 0.32 2.55
CA THR A 138 20.19 -0.82 1.67
C THR A 138 19.68 -0.36 0.31
N LEU A 139 18.81 0.65 0.25
CA LEU A 139 18.36 1.26 -1.01
C LEU A 139 19.55 1.80 -1.82
N ASP A 140 20.49 2.44 -1.12
CA ASP A 140 21.72 2.98 -1.70
C ASP A 140 22.66 1.90 -2.22
N TYR A 141 22.86 0.85 -1.43
CA TYR A 141 23.72 -0.29 -1.79
C TYR A 141 23.26 -0.96 -3.10
N TYR A 142 21.96 -1.16 -3.27
CA TYR A 142 21.41 -1.76 -4.48
C TYR A 142 21.22 -0.78 -5.65
N ASN A 143 21.54 0.51 -5.43
CA ASN A 143 21.39 1.60 -6.39
C ASN A 143 20.04 1.57 -7.11
N LEU A 144 18.97 1.59 -6.31
CA LEU A 144 17.60 1.51 -6.83
C LEU A 144 17.18 2.85 -7.42
N GLY A 145 16.50 2.80 -8.57
CA GLY A 145 15.81 3.95 -9.17
C GLY A 145 14.52 4.31 -8.41
N ASP A 146 13.55 4.87 -9.13
CA ASP A 146 12.20 5.10 -8.58
C ASP A 146 11.65 3.82 -7.91
N THR A 147 11.30 3.98 -6.63
CA THR A 147 10.97 2.87 -5.74
C THR A 147 9.55 2.98 -5.24
N TYR A 148 8.75 1.96 -5.54
CA TYR A 148 7.33 1.90 -5.23
C TYR A 148 7.08 1.08 -3.98
N PHE A 149 6.39 1.67 -3.00
CA PHE A 149 6.04 1.02 -1.75
C PHE A 149 4.73 0.26 -1.93
N ILE A 150 4.78 -1.06 -1.87
CA ILE A 150 3.64 -1.95 -2.08
C ILE A 150 3.38 -2.71 -0.80
N GLY A 151 2.12 -2.93 -0.46
CA GLY A 151 1.77 -3.65 0.75
C GLY A 151 0.28 -3.61 0.98
N LEU A 152 -0.20 -4.55 1.79
CA LEU A 152 -1.59 -4.58 2.22
C LEU A 152 -1.99 -3.28 2.93
N GLN A 153 -3.29 -3.05 3.05
CA GLN A 153 -3.79 -2.05 3.99
C GLN A 153 -3.29 -2.37 5.40
N ASN A 154 -3.01 -1.32 6.18
CA ASN A 154 -2.49 -1.44 7.55
C ASN A 154 -1.10 -2.08 7.68
N SER A 155 -0.34 -2.28 6.60
CA SER A 155 1.05 -2.76 6.69
C SER A 155 2.05 -1.73 7.23
N GLY A 156 1.61 -0.47 7.39
CA GLY A 156 2.41 0.64 7.91
C GLY A 156 3.23 1.42 6.88
N LYS A 157 2.85 1.38 5.58
CA LYS A 157 3.54 2.11 4.50
C LYS A 157 3.62 3.60 4.75
N SER A 158 2.49 4.24 5.02
CA SER A 158 2.43 5.69 5.26
C SER A 158 3.23 6.08 6.51
N THR A 159 3.21 5.24 7.56
CA THR A 159 4.07 5.44 8.75
C THR A 159 5.54 5.41 8.39
N LEU A 160 5.97 4.44 7.57
CA LEU A 160 7.36 4.31 7.14
C LEU A 160 7.78 5.50 6.27
N LEU A 161 6.96 5.87 5.28
CA LEU A 161 7.22 7.01 4.41
C LEU A 161 7.29 8.32 5.21
N ASN A 162 6.39 8.54 6.17
CA ASN A 162 6.45 9.71 7.03
C ASN A 162 7.70 9.71 7.92
N SER A 163 8.10 8.55 8.44
CA SER A 163 9.35 8.41 9.20
C SER A 163 10.57 8.75 8.34
N ILE A 164 10.59 8.32 7.08
CA ILE A 164 11.66 8.64 6.12
C ILE A 164 11.64 10.14 5.79
N ALA A 165 10.48 10.71 5.44
CA ALA A 165 10.35 12.12 5.11
C ALA A 165 10.83 13.02 6.27
N SER A 166 10.39 12.72 7.50
CA SER A 166 10.84 13.43 8.70
C SER A 166 12.35 13.34 8.88
N LYS A 167 12.95 12.16 8.65
CA LYS A 167 14.40 11.98 8.76
C LYS A 167 15.19 12.72 7.67
N LEU A 168 14.61 12.86 6.49
CA LEU A 168 15.19 13.63 5.39
C LEU A 168 14.90 15.14 5.50
N ASN A 169 14.22 15.59 6.58
CA ASN A 169 13.73 16.96 6.76
C ASN A 169 12.86 17.45 5.59
N ILE A 170 12.05 16.55 5.04
CA ILE A 170 11.09 16.82 3.98
C ILE A 170 9.70 16.91 4.60
N ASP A 171 9.03 18.03 4.38
CA ASP A 171 7.66 18.25 4.87
C ASP A 171 6.66 17.41 4.05
N VAL A 172 5.92 16.53 4.73
CA VAL A 172 5.00 15.56 4.11
C VAL A 172 3.78 16.25 3.48
N ASP A 173 3.35 17.39 4.02
CA ASP A 173 2.19 18.13 3.47
C ASP A 173 2.48 18.63 2.04
N ILE A 174 3.76 18.87 1.72
CA ILE A 174 4.24 19.28 0.39
C ILE A 174 4.27 18.09 -0.60
N LEU A 175 4.30 16.85 -0.11
CA LEU A 175 4.50 15.64 -0.92
C LEU A 175 3.21 15.06 -1.50
N THR A 176 2.07 15.67 -1.18
CA THR A 176 0.78 15.27 -1.72
C THR A 176 0.64 15.78 -3.16
N SER A 177 0.69 14.88 -4.15
CA SER A 177 0.40 15.31 -5.53
C SER A 177 -1.09 15.67 -5.63
N THR A 178 -1.39 16.97 -5.70
CA THR A 178 -2.75 17.47 -5.94
C THR A 178 -3.15 17.18 -7.37
N LYS A 179 -3.73 16.00 -7.64
CA LYS A 179 -4.65 15.86 -8.77
C LYS A 179 -5.99 16.44 -8.32
N PRO A 180 -6.59 17.41 -9.04
CA PRO A 180 -7.90 17.93 -8.71
C PRO A 180 -8.92 16.78 -8.65
N GLY A 181 -9.53 16.57 -7.48
CA GLY A 181 -10.64 15.60 -7.29
C GLY A 181 -10.33 14.32 -6.51
N LEU A 182 -9.10 14.09 -6.00
CA LEU A 182 -8.77 12.90 -5.20
C LEU A 182 -8.10 13.27 -3.87
N THR A 183 -8.61 12.73 -2.76
CA THR A 183 -8.03 12.84 -1.39
C THR A 183 -7.11 11.66 -1.04
N LEU A 184 -6.73 10.83 -2.01
CA LEU A 184 -5.71 9.79 -1.86
C LEU A 184 -4.47 10.25 -2.61
N ALA A 185 -3.73 11.16 -2.00
CA ALA A 185 -2.46 11.61 -2.54
C ALA A 185 -1.44 10.49 -2.38
N ASN A 186 -0.87 9.99 -3.48
CA ASN A 186 0.33 9.18 -3.41
C ASN A 186 1.46 10.11 -2.92
N ILE A 187 1.96 9.88 -1.71
CA ILE A 187 3.13 10.58 -1.19
C ILE A 187 4.31 10.26 -2.11
N LYS A 188 4.99 11.29 -2.60
CA LYS A 188 6.25 11.15 -3.35
C LYS A 188 7.36 11.85 -2.60
N ILE A 189 8.30 11.10 -2.05
CA ILE A 189 9.45 11.63 -1.31
C ILE A 189 10.66 11.68 -2.26
N PRO A 190 11.24 12.85 -2.54
CA PRO A 190 12.53 12.94 -3.20
C PRO A 190 13.60 12.18 -2.41
N TYR A 191 14.39 11.35 -3.09
CA TYR A 191 15.49 10.60 -2.50
C TYR A 191 16.64 10.50 -3.48
N LYS A 192 17.66 11.33 -3.28
CA LYS A 192 18.76 11.57 -4.23
C LYS A 192 18.19 11.97 -5.60
N GLU A 193 18.55 11.25 -6.66
CA GLU A 193 18.10 11.48 -8.04
C GLU A 193 16.78 10.78 -8.38
N ASN A 194 16.15 10.10 -7.41
CA ASN A 194 14.95 9.27 -7.62
C ASN A 194 13.83 9.64 -6.63
N TYR A 195 12.71 8.91 -6.71
CA TYR A 195 11.58 9.07 -5.80
C TYR A 195 11.22 7.78 -5.04
N LEU A 196 10.84 7.95 -3.77
CA LEU A 196 10.11 6.96 -2.99
C LEU A 196 8.62 7.25 -3.10
N ILE A 197 7.85 6.30 -3.64
CA ILE A 197 6.49 6.53 -4.11
C ILE A 197 5.52 5.64 -3.34
N ASP A 198 4.58 6.25 -2.63
CA ASP A 198 3.47 5.51 -2.01
C ASP A 198 2.53 4.97 -3.08
N THR A 199 1.96 3.80 -2.81
CA THR A 199 0.91 3.22 -3.64
C THR A 199 -0.30 2.87 -2.78
N PRO A 200 -1.52 2.89 -3.36
CA PRO A 200 -2.71 2.51 -2.63
C PRO A 200 -2.55 1.13 -1.96
N GLY A 201 -2.92 1.05 -0.69
CA GLY A 201 -2.85 -0.20 0.07
C GLY A 201 -3.73 -1.27 -0.54
N VAL A 202 -3.15 -2.46 -0.73
CA VAL A 202 -3.86 -3.60 -1.30
C VAL A 202 -4.88 -4.11 -0.29
N TYR A 203 -6.17 -4.04 -0.65
CA TYR A 203 -7.25 -4.57 0.17
C TYR A 203 -7.32 -6.10 0.03
N GLU A 204 -7.54 -6.75 1.16
CA GLU A 204 -7.73 -8.19 1.23
C GLU A 204 -8.72 -8.50 2.35
N LYS A 205 -9.68 -9.38 2.06
CA LYS A 205 -10.73 -9.78 3.01
C LYS A 205 -10.24 -10.84 3.98
N GLY A 206 -10.89 -10.90 5.13
CA GLY A 206 -10.69 -11.93 6.15
C GLY A 206 -9.65 -11.57 7.19
N PHE A 207 -9.29 -10.28 7.29
CA PHE A 207 -8.43 -9.79 8.36
C PHE A 207 -9.25 -9.22 9.51
N ILE A 208 -8.67 -9.18 10.70
CA ILE A 208 -9.37 -8.71 11.90
C ILE A 208 -9.88 -7.26 11.75
N SER A 209 -9.19 -6.45 10.94
CA SER A 209 -9.61 -5.08 10.58
C SER A 209 -10.88 -5.01 9.72
N ASP A 210 -11.34 -6.13 9.15
CA ASP A 210 -12.66 -6.19 8.49
C ASP A 210 -13.80 -6.36 9.50
N TYR A 211 -13.49 -6.85 10.71
CA TYR A 211 -14.49 -7.22 11.72
C TYR A 211 -14.51 -6.25 12.91
N LEU A 212 -13.39 -5.59 13.20
CA LEU A 212 -13.25 -4.65 14.30
C LEU A 212 -12.97 -3.25 13.79
N SER A 213 -13.57 -2.25 14.43
CA SER A 213 -13.22 -0.86 14.16
C SER A 213 -11.77 -0.56 14.57
N TYR A 214 -11.15 0.46 13.98
CA TYR A 214 -9.77 0.84 14.35
C TYR A 214 -9.61 1.14 15.85
N GLN A 215 -10.64 1.71 16.50
CA GLN A 215 -10.59 2.02 17.93
C GLN A 215 -10.54 0.76 18.80
N GLU A 216 -11.22 -0.30 18.38
CA GLU A 216 -11.19 -1.60 19.07
C GLU A 216 -9.88 -2.34 18.76
N TYR A 217 -9.51 -2.37 17.48
CA TYR A 217 -8.30 -3.02 17.00
C TYR A 217 -7.00 -2.46 17.59
N LYS A 218 -6.91 -1.14 17.80
CA LYS A 218 -5.68 -0.49 18.30
C LYS A 218 -5.24 -0.98 19.70
N ASN A 219 -6.18 -1.50 20.49
CA ASN A 219 -5.95 -1.89 21.88
C ASN A 219 -5.76 -3.41 22.07
N ILE A 220 -5.73 -4.17 20.97
CA ILE A 220 -5.47 -5.62 20.94
C ILE A 220 -4.01 -5.85 20.55
#